data_AF-A0A7K9DB51-F1
#
_entry.id   AF-A0A7K9DB51-F1
#
_cell.length_a   1.000
_cell.length_b   1.000
_cell.length_c   1.000
_cell.angle_alpha   90.00
_cell.angle_beta   90.00
_cell.angle_gamma   90.00
#
_symmetry.space_group_name_H-M   'P 1'
#
loop_
_entity.id
_entity.type
_entity.pdbx_description
1 polymer ?
#
loop_
_entity_poly.entity_id
_entity_poly.type
_entity_poly.pdbx_seq_one_letter_code
_entity_poly.pdbx_strand_id
1 'polypeptide(L)'
;MDIVYEYTRKHREFGRPCNFSDWPAKVTMDIPPDPSLASDFILRNPVDSSVQHTCEMSLHEVNTERVEVESRGVNHVEGGWPKDINPQEMEQSTRFRKKVEKDESYINTIVHLGTLMEHYVKQNNAINIYKEYFEEGEMVELEDEPPYAKTINILSRPTSSFDILLSKRDPNKIKRTATHLSWNPNTCEKLAVAYSNLQFQHSTKDMSFDSYIWDLGNSNQPELTLTPSSPLVCLEYNPKDANVLVGGCYNGQMAYWDIRKGELPMEVSPVEVSHRDPVYGALWLQSKTGTECFSASTDGQVLWWDIRKLSEPTEKVVLDISGRGILKDSLGAVALEFEPTLPTKFMVGTEQGIVLACNRKAKTPQEKITSTFSGHIGPIYALARNPFYPKIFLTVGGWAARIWSEEIKESPIMCTKNHLSYLMDGCWSTMKPAVFFTARSDGTLDVWDFLFKQKDPSLSLKVCNEPLDSLRLQDNGCILGCGSRLGTVTLLEISSGLCTLQRNEKNLANTMFERETRREKILEARYREKRLKERARSEGQGTEAEEMQQTPEEVFAQARSKYFRIIEEELQKRMQEAAVLCGESQEEEDEKEE
;
A
#
# COMPACT_ATOMS: atom_id res chain seq x y z
N MET A 1 -1.39 61.16 54.23
CA MET A 1 -2.49 60.21 54.49
C MET A 1 -3.73 60.96 54.12
N ASP A 2 -4.12 60.84 52.85
CA ASP A 2 -5.17 61.69 52.32
C ASP A 2 -6.48 60.95 52.52
N ILE A 3 -7.32 61.48 53.41
CA ILE A 3 -8.62 60.92 53.75
C ILE A 3 -9.54 61.19 52.56
N VAL A 4 -9.67 60.22 51.67
CA VAL A 4 -10.63 60.26 50.58
C VAL A 4 -11.95 59.72 51.08
N TYR A 5 -12.96 60.58 51.21
CA TYR A 5 -14.34 60.16 51.44
C TYR A 5 -14.97 59.75 50.12
N GLU A 6 -15.27 58.46 49.98
CA GLU A 6 -15.97 57.92 48.81
C GLU A 6 -17.48 57.88 49.08
N TYR A 7 -18.23 58.71 48.36
CA TYR A 7 -19.70 58.71 48.45
C TYR A 7 -20.27 57.77 47.38
N THR A 8 -20.86 56.66 47.82
CA THR A 8 -21.53 55.70 46.93
C THR A 8 -23.05 55.83 47.04
N ARG A 9 -23.73 55.91 45.89
CA ARG A 9 -25.20 55.97 45.79
C ARG A 9 -25.69 54.76 45.00
N LYS A 10 -26.74 54.08 45.48
CA LYS A 10 -27.29 52.89 44.80
C LYS A 10 -27.93 53.29 43.48
N HIS A 11 -27.66 52.55 42.41
CA HIS A 11 -28.08 52.88 41.03
C HIS A 11 -29.60 53.10 40.88
N ARG A 12 -30.44 52.36 41.62
CA ARG A 12 -31.90 52.55 41.65
C ARG A 12 -32.38 53.92 42.18
N GLU A 13 -31.47 54.71 42.75
CA GLU A 13 -31.75 56.02 43.33
C GLU A 13 -31.26 57.17 42.45
N PHE A 14 -30.57 56.87 41.33
CA PHE A 14 -30.27 57.86 40.29
C PHE A 14 -31.57 58.25 39.56
N GLY A 15 -31.77 59.55 39.35
CA GLY A 15 -32.98 60.08 38.71
C GLY A 15 -34.17 60.33 39.64
N ARG A 16 -34.03 60.14 40.97
CA ARG A 16 -35.05 60.64 41.92
C ARG A 16 -35.13 62.17 41.83
N PRO A 17 -36.33 62.76 41.73
CA PRO A 17 -36.48 64.21 41.71
C PRO A 17 -35.92 64.82 43.00
N CYS A 18 -34.99 65.76 42.88
CA CYS A 18 -34.46 66.52 44.00
C CYS A 18 -35.56 67.46 44.50
N ASN A 19 -36.04 67.25 45.73
CA ASN A 19 -37.07 68.09 46.31
C ASN A 19 -36.39 69.31 46.95
N PHE A 20 -36.11 70.32 46.13
CA PHE A 20 -35.61 71.60 46.64
C PHE A 20 -36.77 72.35 47.30
N SER A 21 -36.72 72.47 48.61
CA SER A 21 -37.62 73.31 49.40
C SER A 21 -36.77 74.30 50.17
N ASP A 22 -37.20 75.56 50.21
CA ASP A 22 -36.51 76.59 50.99
C ASP A 22 -36.54 76.20 52.47
N TRP A 23 -35.41 75.69 52.95
CA TRP A 23 -35.19 75.37 54.35
C TRP A 23 -34.58 76.61 55.02
N PRO A 24 -35.16 77.12 56.12
CA PRO A 24 -34.57 78.25 56.83
C PRO A 24 -33.19 77.86 57.37
N ALA A 25 -32.22 78.78 57.23
CA ALA A 25 -30.83 78.56 57.60
C ALA A 25 -30.72 78.10 59.07
N LYS A 26 -30.34 76.84 59.26
CA LYS A 26 -30.04 76.26 60.57
C LYS A 26 -28.52 76.26 60.71
N VAL A 27 -28.00 77.02 61.67
CA VAL A 27 -26.58 76.94 62.05
C VAL A 27 -26.35 75.52 62.57
N THR A 28 -25.71 74.68 61.76
CA THR A 28 -25.47 73.27 62.06
C THR A 28 -24.29 73.06 62.98
N MET A 29 -23.35 74.01 62.99
CA MET A 29 -22.20 74.04 63.89
C MET A 29 -21.73 75.47 64.05
N ASP A 30 -21.47 75.86 65.29
CA ASP A 30 -20.71 77.06 65.64
C ASP A 30 -19.43 76.57 66.33
N ILE A 31 -18.27 76.90 65.76
CA ILE A 31 -16.96 76.47 66.28
C ILE A 31 -16.31 77.69 66.93
N PRO A 32 -16.27 77.76 68.27
CA PRO A 32 -15.56 78.84 68.94
C PRO A 32 -14.04 78.70 68.70
N PRO A 33 -13.32 79.81 68.51
CA PRO A 33 -11.88 79.78 68.24
C PRO A 33 -11.10 79.23 69.44
N ASP A 34 -10.16 78.33 69.16
CA ASP A 34 -9.32 77.68 70.17
C ASP A 34 -8.26 78.68 70.68
N PRO A 35 -8.27 79.04 71.99
CA PRO A 35 -7.33 80.00 72.56
C PRO A 35 -5.86 79.55 72.48
N SER A 36 -5.63 78.25 72.29
CA SER A 36 -4.28 77.67 72.20
C SER A 36 -3.51 78.10 70.96
N LEU A 37 -4.20 78.50 69.88
CA LEU A 37 -3.58 78.93 68.61
C LEU A 37 -3.23 80.42 68.57
N ALA A 38 -3.58 81.18 69.61
CA ALA A 38 -3.23 82.59 69.71
C ALA A 38 -1.73 82.83 69.86
N SER A 39 -0.98 81.85 70.41
CA SER A 39 0.48 81.93 70.54
C SER A 39 1.24 81.87 69.21
N ASP A 40 0.60 81.37 68.17
CA ASP A 40 1.24 81.11 66.87
C ASP A 40 1.09 82.28 65.90
N PHE A 41 0.45 83.38 66.33
CA PHE A 41 0.34 84.61 65.55
C PHE A 41 1.64 85.42 65.60
N ILE A 42 2.27 85.59 64.44
CA ILE A 42 3.45 86.45 64.27
C ILE A 42 3.08 87.63 63.37
N LEU A 43 3.30 88.85 63.87
CA LEU A 43 3.09 90.08 63.10
C LEU A 43 4.14 90.18 61.97
N ARG A 44 3.70 90.15 60.71
CA ARG A 44 4.54 90.50 59.55
C ARG A 44 4.17 91.88 59.02
N ASN A 45 5.18 92.72 58.82
CA ASN A 45 5.09 94.07 58.24
C ASN A 45 6.45 94.46 57.63
N PRO A 46 6.54 94.95 56.37
CA PRO A 46 5.47 95.09 55.37
C PRO A 46 5.08 93.76 54.73
N VAL A 47 3.79 93.61 54.44
CA VAL A 47 3.23 92.48 53.68
C VAL A 47 2.76 93.02 52.34
N ASP A 48 3.58 92.84 51.32
CA ASP A 48 3.13 93.02 49.93
C ASP A 48 2.43 91.72 49.51
N SER A 49 1.13 91.81 49.23
CA SER A 49 0.33 90.72 48.67
C SER A 49 -0.20 91.17 47.32
N SER A 50 0.20 90.49 46.25
CA SER A 50 -0.31 90.74 44.91
C SER A 50 -1.72 90.17 44.80
N VAL A 51 -2.72 91.01 44.58
CA VAL A 51 -4.10 90.60 44.30
C VAL A 51 -4.33 90.64 42.80
N GLN A 52 -4.77 89.53 42.22
CA GLN A 52 -5.12 89.45 40.80
C GLN A 52 -6.59 89.84 40.60
N HIS A 53 -6.83 91.03 40.04
CA HIS A 53 -8.16 91.51 39.65
C HIS A 53 -8.33 91.36 38.12
N THR A 54 -8.37 90.12 37.63
CA THR A 54 -8.68 89.81 36.23
C THR A 54 -10.07 89.18 36.15
N CYS A 55 -10.88 89.55 35.17
CA CYS A 55 -12.21 88.95 34.98
C CYS A 55 -12.08 87.41 34.84
N GLU A 56 -12.85 86.68 35.64
CA GLU A 56 -12.93 85.22 35.53
C GLU A 56 -13.53 84.86 34.17
N MET A 57 -12.76 84.13 33.38
CA MET A 57 -13.20 83.56 32.11
C MET A 57 -13.30 82.06 32.30
N SER A 58 -14.47 81.46 32.08
CA SER A 58 -14.62 80.01 32.03
C SER A 58 -14.59 79.53 30.57
N LEU A 59 -13.68 78.59 30.28
CA LEU A 59 -13.67 77.88 29.01
C LEU A 59 -14.53 76.61 29.18
N HIS A 60 -15.55 76.45 28.34
CA HIS A 60 -16.32 75.21 28.27
C HIS A 60 -16.10 74.57 26.90
N GLU A 61 -15.55 73.35 26.91
CA GLU A 61 -15.45 72.53 25.71
C GLU A 61 -16.69 71.63 25.62
N VAL A 62 -17.45 71.77 24.54
CA VAL A 62 -18.61 70.92 24.25
C VAL A 62 -18.26 70.04 23.08
N ASN A 63 -18.14 68.74 23.33
CA ASN A 63 -17.91 67.75 22.29
C ASN A 63 -19.26 67.10 21.94
N THR A 64 -19.85 67.47 20.81
CA THR A 64 -21.09 66.85 20.32
C THR A 64 -20.75 65.63 19.48
N GLU A 65 -21.21 64.46 19.88
CA GLU A 65 -21.09 63.25 19.04
C GLU A 65 -21.82 63.47 17.70
N ARG A 66 -21.13 63.16 16.60
CA ARG A 66 -21.70 63.30 15.26
C ARG A 66 -22.69 62.16 15.04
N VAL A 67 -23.99 62.46 15.05
CA VAL A 67 -25.02 61.48 14.69
C VAL A 67 -24.96 61.23 13.18
N GLU A 68 -24.62 60.00 12.80
CA GLU A 68 -24.69 59.57 11.41
C GLU A 68 -26.15 59.38 11.01
N VAL A 69 -26.61 60.17 10.03
CA VAL A 69 -27.97 60.07 9.48
C VAL A 69 -27.86 59.58 8.05
N GLU A 70 -28.42 58.41 7.76
CA GLU A 70 -28.56 57.90 6.39
C GLU A 70 -29.95 58.22 5.84
N SER A 71 -30.01 58.82 4.66
CA SER A 71 -31.26 58.96 3.90
C SER A 71 -31.47 57.72 3.03
N ARG A 72 -32.39 56.85 3.43
CA ARG A 72 -32.76 55.66 2.65
C ARG A 72 -34.00 55.93 1.81
N GLY A 73 -33.90 55.73 0.49
CA GLY A 73 -35.03 55.64 -0.42
C GLY A 73 -35.33 54.17 -0.75
N VAL A 74 -36.60 53.80 -0.84
CA VAL A 74 -37.00 52.45 -1.30
C VAL A 74 -37.38 52.56 -2.77
N ASN A 75 -36.59 51.96 -3.65
CA ASN A 75 -37.00 51.72 -5.04
C ASN A 75 -37.85 50.45 -5.10
N HIS A 76 -39.17 50.61 -5.14
CA HIS A 76 -40.06 49.50 -5.45
C HIS A 76 -40.03 49.27 -6.96
N VAL A 77 -39.24 48.28 -7.40
CA VAL A 77 -39.24 47.82 -8.81
C VAL A 77 -40.16 46.61 -8.89
N GLU A 78 -41.45 46.83 -8.72
CA GLU A 78 -42.46 45.85 -9.11
C GLU A 78 -42.77 46.04 -10.59
N GLY A 79 -42.56 44.98 -11.35
CA GLY A 79 -42.90 44.69 -12.75
C GLY A 79 -43.62 45.76 -13.61
N GLY A 80 -43.20 45.83 -14.88
CA GLY A 80 -43.66 46.75 -15.93
C GLY A 80 -45.14 46.65 -16.37
N TRP A 81 -46.05 46.44 -15.44
CA TRP A 81 -47.47 46.64 -15.63
C TRP A 81 -47.77 48.14 -15.67
N PRO A 82 -48.73 48.59 -16.51
CA PRO A 82 -49.22 49.96 -16.47
C PRO A 82 -49.69 50.36 -15.06
N LYS A 83 -49.59 51.65 -14.73
CA LYS A 83 -49.88 52.21 -13.39
C LYS A 83 -51.26 51.82 -12.81
N ASP A 84 -52.22 51.52 -13.69
CA ASP A 84 -53.61 51.26 -13.32
C ASP A 84 -53.91 49.78 -13.02
N ILE A 85 -52.92 48.88 -13.12
CA ILE A 85 -53.11 47.43 -12.97
C ILE A 85 -52.28 46.92 -11.81
N ASN A 86 -52.95 46.35 -10.81
CA ASN A 86 -52.27 45.74 -9.69
C ASN A 86 -51.85 44.28 -10.05
N PRO A 87 -50.55 43.96 -10.08
CA PRO A 87 -50.08 42.61 -10.41
C PRO A 87 -50.44 41.55 -9.36
N GLN A 88 -50.74 41.96 -8.11
CA GLN A 88 -51.19 41.03 -7.05
C GLN A 88 -52.61 40.52 -7.31
N GLU A 89 -53.40 41.23 -8.12
CA GLU A 89 -54.76 40.84 -8.45
C GLU A 89 -54.80 40.05 -9.78
N MET A 90 -55.02 38.73 -9.68
CA MET A 90 -55.03 37.82 -10.83
C MET A 90 -56.11 38.18 -11.87
N GLU A 91 -57.24 38.73 -11.44
CA GLU A 91 -58.30 39.16 -12.37
C GLU A 91 -57.88 40.33 -13.25
N GLN A 92 -57.24 41.35 -12.67
CA GLN A 92 -56.84 42.56 -13.41
C GLN A 92 -55.75 42.23 -14.43
N SER A 93 -54.73 41.47 -14.03
CA SER A 93 -53.68 41.00 -14.93
C SER A 93 -54.23 40.14 -16.07
N THR A 94 -55.19 39.25 -15.79
CA THR A 94 -55.85 38.42 -16.81
C THR A 94 -56.71 39.23 -17.77
N ARG A 95 -57.46 40.22 -17.27
CA ARG A 95 -58.27 41.12 -18.12
C ARG A 95 -57.37 41.96 -19.04
N PHE A 96 -56.26 42.47 -18.53
CA PHE A 96 -55.32 43.24 -19.34
C PHE A 96 -54.67 42.38 -20.44
N ARG A 97 -54.18 41.17 -20.11
CA ARG A 97 -53.65 40.25 -21.13
C ARG A 97 -54.67 39.94 -22.21
N LYS A 98 -55.91 39.62 -21.82
CA LYS A 98 -57.01 39.36 -22.77
C LYS A 98 -57.35 40.57 -23.65
N LYS A 99 -57.10 41.79 -23.18
CA LYS A 99 -57.28 43.01 -23.98
C LYS A 99 -56.17 43.12 -25.02
N VAL A 100 -54.92 42.99 -24.61
CA VAL A 100 -53.74 43.05 -25.49
C VAL A 100 -53.73 41.91 -26.51
N GLU A 101 -54.11 40.70 -26.10
CA GLU A 101 -54.17 39.52 -26.97
C GLU A 101 -55.21 39.64 -28.10
N LYS A 102 -56.22 40.50 -27.91
CA LYS A 102 -57.25 40.76 -28.93
C LYS A 102 -56.87 41.86 -29.91
N ASP A 103 -55.81 42.63 -29.62
CA ASP A 103 -55.38 43.70 -30.51
C ASP A 103 -54.83 43.09 -31.82
N GLU A 104 -55.32 43.56 -32.97
CA GLU A 104 -54.93 43.02 -34.27
C GLU A 104 -53.43 43.21 -34.57
N SER A 105 -52.85 44.31 -34.08
CA SER A 105 -51.42 44.57 -34.19
C SER A 105 -50.58 43.53 -33.45
N TYR A 106 -51.03 43.10 -32.25
CA TYR A 106 -50.39 42.05 -31.47
C TYR A 106 -50.44 40.71 -32.21
N ILE A 107 -51.60 40.31 -32.73
CA ILE A 107 -51.75 39.05 -33.47
C ILE A 107 -50.85 39.06 -34.72
N ASN A 108 -50.86 40.14 -35.51
CA ASN A 108 -50.05 40.25 -36.72
C ASN A 108 -48.54 40.18 -36.43
N THR A 109 -48.09 40.85 -35.36
CA THR A 109 -46.68 40.83 -34.95
C THR A 109 -46.25 39.45 -34.45
N ILE A 110 -47.11 38.75 -33.69
CA ILE A 110 -46.82 37.39 -33.22
C ILE A 110 -46.75 36.41 -34.39
N VAL A 111 -47.68 36.47 -35.34
CA VAL A 111 -47.64 35.58 -36.50
C VAL A 111 -46.37 35.84 -37.32
N HIS A 112 -46.00 37.11 -37.53
CA HIS A 112 -44.77 37.46 -38.23
C HIS A 112 -43.52 36.94 -37.51
N LEU A 113 -43.37 37.22 -36.21
CA LEU A 113 -42.25 36.73 -35.40
C LEU A 113 -42.25 35.20 -35.28
N GLY A 114 -43.42 34.58 -35.26
CA GLY A 114 -43.59 33.13 -35.26
C GLY A 114 -43.01 32.50 -36.52
N THR A 115 -43.32 33.04 -37.71
CA THR A 115 -42.73 32.55 -38.98
C THR A 115 -41.21 32.72 -39.03
N LEU A 116 -40.69 33.83 -38.49
CA LEU A 116 -39.26 34.10 -38.40
C LEU A 116 -38.57 33.14 -37.42
N MET A 117 -39.17 32.89 -36.26
CA MET A 117 -38.65 31.94 -35.27
C MET A 117 -38.71 30.49 -35.76
N GLU A 118 -39.77 30.11 -36.48
CA GLU A 118 -39.91 28.77 -37.07
C GLU A 118 -38.75 28.48 -38.05
N HIS A 119 -38.32 29.46 -38.83
CA HIS A 119 -37.15 29.35 -39.69
C HIS A 119 -35.89 29.01 -38.87
N TYR A 120 -35.61 29.75 -37.80
CA TYR A 120 -34.42 29.51 -36.96
C TYR A 120 -34.48 28.19 -36.20
N VAL A 121 -35.67 27.78 -35.73
CA VAL A 121 -35.84 26.47 -35.08
C VAL A 121 -35.56 25.34 -36.06
N LYS A 122 -36.09 25.41 -37.30
CA LYS A 122 -35.79 24.43 -38.35
C LYS A 122 -34.30 24.42 -38.70
N GLN A 123 -33.65 25.58 -38.72
CA GLN A 123 -32.22 25.70 -38.97
C GLN A 123 -31.38 25.02 -37.88
N ASN A 124 -31.68 25.27 -36.61
CA ASN A 124 -30.98 24.63 -35.48
C ASN A 124 -31.21 23.11 -35.43
N ASN A 125 -32.39 22.64 -35.86
CA ASN A 125 -32.70 21.21 -35.95
C ASN A 125 -32.07 20.53 -37.18
N ALA A 126 -31.74 21.29 -38.24
CA ALA A 126 -31.15 20.73 -39.45
C ALA A 126 -29.74 20.19 -39.18
N ILE A 127 -28.93 20.93 -38.41
CA ILE A 127 -27.59 20.53 -37.99
C ILE A 127 -27.35 21.07 -36.58
N ASN A 128 -27.00 20.19 -35.65
CA ASN A 128 -26.60 20.61 -34.30
C ASN A 128 -25.14 21.11 -34.34
N ILE A 129 -24.96 22.42 -34.53
CA ILE A 129 -23.65 23.09 -34.58
C ILE A 129 -22.90 22.98 -33.25
N TYR A 130 -23.62 22.73 -32.15
CA TYR A 130 -23.05 22.58 -30.81
C TYR A 130 -22.69 21.14 -30.46
N LYS A 131 -22.94 20.17 -31.35
CA LYS A 131 -22.49 18.80 -31.12
C LYS A 131 -21.00 18.71 -31.43
N GLU A 132 -20.21 18.66 -30.37
CA GLU A 132 -18.83 18.27 -30.47
C GLU A 132 -18.77 16.77 -30.80
N TYR A 133 -18.21 16.45 -31.96
CA TYR A 133 -17.92 15.06 -32.33
C TYR A 133 -16.54 14.75 -31.77
N PHE A 134 -16.39 13.58 -31.14
CA PHE A 134 -15.20 13.19 -30.38
C PHE A 134 -15.00 14.02 -29.10
N GLU A 135 -15.91 13.90 -28.13
CA GLU A 135 -15.62 14.33 -26.76
C GLU A 135 -14.27 13.70 -26.34
N GLU A 136 -13.38 14.50 -25.75
CA GLU A 136 -11.97 14.18 -25.43
C GLU A 136 -11.76 12.91 -24.58
N GLY A 137 -12.82 12.19 -24.20
CA GLY A 137 -12.79 10.95 -23.42
C GLY A 137 -12.94 9.63 -24.20
N GLU A 138 -13.29 9.61 -25.49
CA GLU A 138 -13.57 8.34 -26.20
C GLU A 138 -12.48 7.86 -27.16
N MET A 139 -11.51 8.70 -27.54
CA MET A 139 -10.32 8.25 -28.27
C MET A 139 -9.11 8.20 -27.34
N VAL A 140 -9.08 7.20 -26.45
CA VAL A 140 -7.81 6.67 -25.98
C VAL A 140 -7.26 5.89 -27.17
N GLU A 141 -6.55 6.57 -28.07
CA GLU A 141 -5.52 5.87 -28.84
C GLU A 141 -4.65 5.19 -27.79
N LEU A 142 -4.74 3.86 -27.71
CA LEU A 142 -3.74 3.03 -27.06
C LEU A 142 -2.46 3.26 -27.85
N GLU A 143 -1.78 4.38 -27.60
CA GLU A 143 -0.37 4.45 -27.87
C GLU A 143 0.22 3.29 -27.08
N ASP A 144 0.67 2.27 -27.80
CA ASP A 144 1.43 1.14 -27.27
C ASP A 144 2.77 1.68 -26.75
N GLU A 145 2.72 2.49 -25.68
CA GLU A 145 3.91 2.93 -24.98
C GLU A 145 4.60 1.67 -24.45
N PRO A 146 5.89 1.49 -24.77
CA PRO A 146 6.63 0.36 -24.23
C PRO A 146 6.56 0.40 -22.70
N PRO A 147 6.35 -0.74 -22.03
CA PRO A 147 6.30 -0.77 -20.57
C PRO A 147 7.60 -0.19 -20.02
N TYR A 148 7.48 0.82 -19.16
CA TYR A 148 8.60 1.42 -18.44
C TYR A 148 8.28 1.43 -16.95
N ALA A 149 9.32 1.46 -16.13
CA ALA A 149 9.18 1.87 -14.74
C ALA A 149 10.20 2.96 -14.45
N LYS A 150 9.73 4.09 -13.92
CA LYS A 150 10.53 5.27 -13.66
C LYS A 150 10.80 5.35 -12.17
N THR A 151 12.06 5.55 -11.79
CA THR A 151 12.38 5.86 -10.39
C THR A 151 11.82 7.23 -10.04
N ILE A 152 10.79 7.28 -9.18
CA ILE A 152 10.18 8.53 -8.71
C ILE A 152 11.05 9.10 -7.61
N ASN A 153 11.35 8.24 -6.66
CA ASN A 153 11.96 8.65 -5.42
C ASN A 153 12.87 7.53 -4.94
N ILE A 154 14.01 7.90 -4.43
CA ILE A 154 14.87 6.96 -3.76
C ILE A 154 14.82 7.39 -2.31
N LEU A 155 14.09 6.63 -1.51
CA LEU A 155 14.21 6.62 -0.05
C LEU A 155 15.57 6.00 0.29
N SER A 156 16.59 6.72 -0.15
CA SER A 156 17.99 6.46 0.09
C SER A 156 18.51 7.59 0.94
N ARG A 157 19.22 7.16 1.95
CA ARG A 157 20.49 7.75 2.30
C ARG A 157 21.29 8.12 1.01
N PRO A 158 21.59 9.39 0.73
CA PRO A 158 22.25 9.78 -0.51
C PRO A 158 23.66 9.18 -0.57
N THR A 159 23.97 8.45 -1.64
CA THR A 159 25.33 7.99 -1.93
C THR A 159 25.68 8.35 -3.37
N SER A 160 26.25 9.55 -3.57
CA SER A 160 27.19 9.77 -4.65
C SER A 160 28.50 10.25 -4.05
N SER A 161 29.54 9.46 -4.31
CA SER A 161 30.92 9.66 -3.89
C SER A 161 31.54 10.85 -4.62
N PHE A 162 31.28 12.09 -4.16
CA PHE A 162 32.21 13.22 -4.37
C PHE A 162 31.98 14.45 -3.47
N ASP A 163 31.15 14.39 -2.42
CA ASP A 163 31.01 15.52 -1.47
C ASP A 163 31.29 15.09 -0.03
N ILE A 164 32.56 14.82 0.24
CA ILE A 164 33.10 14.89 1.60
C ILE A 164 33.20 16.38 1.94
N LEU A 165 32.12 17.00 2.46
CA LEU A 165 32.25 17.96 3.59
C LEU A 165 30.97 18.59 4.14
N LEU A 166 29.81 18.62 3.49
CA LEU A 166 28.75 19.54 3.96
C LEU A 166 27.31 19.01 3.97
N SER A 167 27.12 17.72 4.25
CA SER A 167 25.76 17.23 4.51
C SER A 167 25.74 16.07 5.51
N LYS A 168 25.42 16.38 6.77
CA LYS A 168 24.90 15.39 7.74
C LYS A 168 23.54 14.89 7.21
N ARG A 169 23.55 13.87 6.35
CA ARG A 169 22.36 13.37 5.65
C ARG A 169 22.07 11.89 5.95
N ASP A 170 22.34 11.46 7.19
CA ASP A 170 21.83 10.20 7.71
C ASP A 170 21.84 10.15 9.25
N PRO A 171 20.95 9.34 9.87
CA PRO A 171 20.98 9.11 11.31
C PRO A 171 22.08 8.15 11.79
N ASN A 172 22.44 7.10 11.02
CA ASN A 172 23.28 5.99 11.53
C ASN A 172 24.41 5.57 10.57
N LYS A 173 25.63 5.38 11.09
CA LYS A 173 26.87 5.12 10.29
C LYS A 173 26.95 3.72 9.68
N ILE A 174 26.27 2.73 10.26
CA ILE A 174 26.31 1.33 9.82
C ILE A 174 25.10 0.99 8.97
N LYS A 175 25.33 0.38 7.80
CA LYS A 175 24.29 -0.01 6.83
C LYS A 175 23.62 -1.32 7.26
N ARG A 176 22.30 -1.39 7.11
CA ARG A 176 21.43 -2.54 7.46
C ARG A 176 20.51 -2.87 6.28
N THR A 177 20.12 -4.13 6.12
CA THR A 177 19.25 -4.59 5.02
C THR A 177 17.82 -4.11 5.26
N ALA A 178 17.15 -3.61 4.22
CA ALA A 178 15.71 -3.33 4.27
C ALA A 178 14.95 -4.64 4.05
N THR A 179 14.57 -5.31 5.15
CA THR A 179 14.06 -6.69 5.09
C THR A 179 12.59 -6.79 4.75
N HIS A 180 11.78 -5.79 5.14
CA HIS A 180 10.35 -5.80 4.85
C HIS A 180 9.81 -4.39 4.67
N LEU A 181 8.81 -4.27 3.80
CA LEU A 181 8.18 -3.02 3.40
C LEU A 181 6.67 -3.14 3.57
N SER A 182 6.03 -2.16 4.20
CA SER A 182 4.58 -2.15 4.37
C SER A 182 4.01 -0.75 4.13
N TRP A 183 3.03 -0.67 3.21
CA TRP A 183 2.36 0.57 2.84
C TRP A 183 1.23 0.89 3.82
N ASN A 184 1.03 2.18 4.08
CA ASN A 184 -0.12 2.62 4.85
C ASN A 184 -1.42 2.45 4.02
N PRO A 185 -2.42 1.71 4.53
CA PRO A 185 -3.64 1.37 3.79
C PRO A 185 -4.57 2.55 3.49
N ASN A 186 -4.48 3.66 4.25
CA ASN A 186 -5.41 4.78 4.11
C ASN A 186 -4.92 5.86 3.14
N THR A 187 -3.73 6.41 3.43
CA THR A 187 -3.21 7.56 2.68
C THR A 187 -2.31 7.13 1.54
N CYS A 188 -1.83 5.87 1.50
CA CYS A 188 -0.85 5.36 0.54
C CYS A 188 0.48 6.17 0.47
N GLU A 189 0.59 7.32 1.14
CA GLU A 189 1.75 8.22 1.14
C GLU A 189 2.85 7.82 2.13
N LYS A 190 2.54 6.92 3.07
CA LYS A 190 3.49 6.51 4.10
C LYS A 190 3.94 5.07 3.89
N LEU A 191 5.25 4.85 4.03
CA LEU A 191 5.89 3.55 3.89
C LEU A 191 6.65 3.23 5.18
N ALA A 192 6.26 2.15 5.85
CA ALA A 192 7.02 1.60 6.97
C ALA A 192 8.06 0.62 6.45
N VAL A 193 9.30 0.77 6.94
CA VAL A 193 10.44 -0.05 6.51
C VAL A 193 11.10 -0.68 7.73
N ALA A 194 11.22 -2.00 7.71
CA ALA A 194 11.96 -2.78 8.69
C ALA A 194 13.44 -2.87 8.29
N TYR A 195 14.34 -2.52 9.20
CA TYR A 195 15.78 -2.63 9.00
C TYR A 195 16.43 -3.61 9.97
N SER A 196 17.01 -4.67 9.44
CA SER A 196 17.78 -5.62 10.23
C SER A 196 19.07 -6.03 9.52
N ASN A 197 19.91 -6.81 10.18
CA ASN A 197 21.02 -7.50 9.54
C ASN A 197 20.89 -8.97 9.89
N LEU A 198 20.48 -9.78 8.92
CA LEU A 198 20.28 -11.22 9.12
C LEU A 198 21.60 -12.00 9.13
N GLN A 199 22.72 -11.37 8.76
CA GLN A 199 24.04 -11.99 8.79
C GLN A 199 24.61 -11.97 10.22
N PHE A 200 24.37 -13.05 10.97
CA PHE A 200 24.69 -13.20 12.40
C PHE A 200 26.09 -12.71 12.82
N GLN A 201 27.13 -12.91 11.99
CA GLN A 201 28.51 -12.53 12.33
C GLN A 201 28.86 -11.06 12.08
N HIS A 202 27.99 -10.32 11.36
CA HIS A 202 28.23 -8.93 10.99
C HIS A 202 27.57 -7.91 11.94
N SER A 203 26.98 -8.37 13.06
CA SER A 203 26.45 -7.47 14.08
C SER A 203 27.59 -6.76 14.81
N THR A 204 27.64 -5.43 14.69
CA THR A 204 28.60 -4.58 15.41
C THR A 204 27.90 -3.91 16.60
N LYS A 205 28.66 -3.57 17.66
CA LYS A 205 28.09 -2.99 18.90
C LYS A 205 27.43 -1.62 18.69
N ASP A 206 27.84 -0.90 17.65
CA ASP A 206 27.31 0.43 17.30
C ASP A 206 26.09 0.36 16.34
N MET A 207 25.58 -0.85 16.05
CA MET A 207 24.44 -1.04 15.16
C MET A 207 23.14 -0.66 15.87
N SER A 208 22.47 0.39 15.40
CA SER A 208 21.13 0.77 15.87
C SER A 208 20.09 -0.29 15.46
N PHE A 209 19.03 -0.41 16.26
CA PHE A 209 17.90 -1.30 16.02
C PHE A 209 16.70 -0.59 15.37
N ASP A 210 16.84 0.70 15.12
CA ASP A 210 15.71 1.56 14.79
C ASP A 210 15.18 1.24 13.39
N SER A 211 13.86 1.25 13.25
CA SER A 211 13.17 1.19 11.95
C SER A 211 12.48 2.51 11.68
N TYR A 212 12.06 2.76 10.44
CA TYR A 212 11.57 4.09 10.07
C TYR A 212 10.26 4.03 9.31
N ILE A 213 9.42 5.04 9.53
CA ILE A 213 8.27 5.37 8.69
C ILE A 213 8.66 6.55 7.83
N TRP A 214 8.59 6.38 6.52
CA TRP A 214 8.91 7.38 5.53
C TRP A 214 7.63 7.95 4.94
N ASP A 215 7.63 9.25 4.69
CA ASP A 215 6.60 9.94 3.93
C ASP A 215 7.12 10.21 2.51
N LEU A 216 6.30 9.93 1.49
CA LEU A 216 6.63 10.19 0.09
C LEU A 216 6.89 11.67 -0.17
N GLY A 217 6.19 12.57 0.54
CA GLY A 217 6.37 14.02 0.42
C GLY A 217 7.74 14.50 0.91
N ASN A 218 8.30 13.84 1.93
CA ASN A 218 9.55 14.23 2.58
C ASN A 218 10.56 13.07 2.61
N SER A 219 11.25 12.85 1.49
CA SER A 219 12.21 11.75 1.34
C SER A 219 13.47 11.86 2.20
N ASN A 220 13.82 13.06 2.68
CA ASN A 220 15.14 13.31 3.27
C ASN A 220 15.23 12.93 4.75
N GLN A 221 14.10 12.83 5.45
CA GLN A 221 14.03 12.50 6.87
C GLN A 221 12.83 11.57 7.11
N PRO A 222 12.98 10.55 7.96
CA PRO A 222 11.85 9.73 8.35
C PRO A 222 10.86 10.56 9.17
N GLU A 223 9.57 10.31 8.98
CA GLU A 223 8.51 10.97 9.74
C GLU A 223 8.51 10.49 11.20
N LEU A 224 8.66 9.18 11.39
CA LEU A 224 8.71 8.55 12.70
C LEU A 224 9.83 7.51 12.75
N THR A 225 10.57 7.50 13.86
CA THR A 225 11.55 6.47 14.17
C THR A 225 10.93 5.46 15.15
N LEU A 226 10.98 4.17 14.82
CA LEU A 226 10.52 3.08 15.67
C LEU A 226 11.73 2.50 16.39
N THR A 227 11.71 2.48 17.72
CA THR A 227 12.83 2.02 18.56
C THR A 227 12.50 0.68 19.24
N PRO A 228 12.71 -0.47 18.58
CA PRO A 228 12.40 -1.79 19.13
C PRO A 228 13.47 -2.25 20.15
N SER A 229 13.13 -3.27 20.95
CA SER A 229 14.08 -3.93 21.86
C SER A 229 15.17 -4.74 21.13
N SER A 230 14.90 -5.15 19.89
CA SER A 230 15.76 -5.96 19.02
C SER A 230 15.47 -5.61 17.55
N PRO A 231 16.40 -5.78 16.59
CA PRO A 231 16.17 -5.40 15.19
C PRO A 231 14.90 -6.02 14.61
N LEU A 232 14.12 -5.21 13.88
CA LEU A 232 12.89 -5.65 13.23
C LEU A 232 13.18 -6.36 11.91
N VAL A 233 12.64 -7.57 11.78
CA VAL A 233 12.77 -8.38 10.56
C VAL A 233 11.55 -8.17 9.66
N CYS A 234 10.35 -8.19 10.24
CA CYS A 234 9.08 -7.90 9.55
C CYS A 234 8.29 -6.80 10.28
N LEU A 235 7.47 -6.07 9.54
CA LEU A 235 6.68 -4.94 10.03
C LEU A 235 5.45 -4.73 9.15
N GLU A 236 4.24 -4.80 9.69
CA GLU A 236 3.00 -4.75 8.89
C GLU A 236 1.97 -3.77 9.47
N TYR A 237 1.44 -2.88 8.63
CA TYR A 237 0.33 -1.98 8.98
C TYR A 237 -0.96 -2.77 9.23
N ASN A 238 -1.73 -2.32 10.21
CA ASN A 238 -3.06 -2.85 10.41
C ASN A 238 -3.98 -2.36 9.28
N PRO A 239 -4.61 -3.26 8.49
CA PRO A 239 -5.48 -2.87 7.38
C PRO A 239 -6.75 -2.12 7.84
N LYS A 240 -7.11 -2.19 9.13
CA LYS A 240 -8.28 -1.49 9.68
C LYS A 240 -7.96 -0.18 10.39
N ASP A 241 -6.84 -0.12 11.12
CA ASP A 241 -6.37 1.10 11.80
C ASP A 241 -4.96 1.43 11.33
N ALA A 242 -4.86 2.36 10.39
CA ALA A 242 -3.58 2.81 9.82
C ALA A 242 -2.58 3.36 10.84
N ASN A 243 -2.99 3.65 12.09
CA ASN A 243 -2.09 4.12 13.13
C ASN A 243 -1.39 3.00 13.88
N VAL A 244 -1.81 1.74 13.70
CA VAL A 244 -1.29 0.59 14.44
C VAL A 244 -0.41 -0.27 13.53
N LEU A 245 0.76 -0.63 14.04
CA LEU A 245 1.75 -1.47 13.37
C LEU A 245 2.08 -2.67 14.25
N VAL A 246 2.26 -3.85 13.64
CA VAL A 246 2.85 -5.02 14.32
C VAL A 246 4.19 -5.33 13.68
N GLY A 247 5.16 -5.76 14.49
CA GLY A 247 6.48 -6.11 14.00
C GLY A 247 7.08 -7.28 14.75
N GLY A 248 7.82 -8.09 14.00
CA GLY A 248 8.54 -9.26 14.49
C GLY A 248 10.01 -8.95 14.62
N CYS A 249 10.58 -9.24 15.79
CA CYS A 249 11.97 -8.96 16.10
C CYS A 249 12.88 -10.16 15.80
N TYR A 250 14.18 -9.89 15.66
CA TYR A 250 15.19 -10.92 15.44
C TYR A 250 15.32 -11.92 16.59
N ASN A 251 15.04 -11.50 17.83
CA ASN A 251 15.04 -12.36 19.01
C ASN A 251 13.76 -13.19 19.22
N GLY A 252 12.83 -13.17 18.25
CA GLY A 252 11.57 -13.92 18.30
C GLY A 252 10.40 -13.20 18.95
N GLN A 253 10.62 -12.04 19.59
CA GLN A 253 9.55 -11.26 20.22
C GLN A 253 8.66 -10.56 19.17
N MET A 254 7.36 -10.45 19.50
CA MET A 254 6.43 -9.55 18.83
C MET A 254 6.39 -8.23 19.56
N ALA A 255 6.23 -7.16 18.82
CA ALA A 255 5.91 -5.86 19.37
C ALA A 255 4.87 -5.16 18.49
N TYR A 256 4.13 -4.23 19.08
CA TYR A 256 3.23 -3.37 18.32
C TYR A 256 3.43 -1.89 18.69
N TRP A 257 3.15 -1.03 17.72
CA TRP A 257 3.31 0.42 17.84
C TRP A 257 1.98 1.11 17.52
N ASP A 258 1.76 2.24 18.18
CA ASP A 258 0.71 3.19 17.86
C ASP A 258 1.40 4.51 17.48
N ILE A 259 1.33 4.87 16.19
CA ILE A 259 2.05 6.00 15.59
C ILE A 259 1.71 7.32 16.31
N ARG A 260 0.52 7.42 16.89
CA ARG A 260 0.04 8.59 17.64
C ARG A 260 0.76 8.80 18.97
N LYS A 261 1.35 7.75 19.54
CA LYS A 261 1.94 7.76 20.89
C LYS A 261 3.46 7.95 20.88
N GLY A 262 4.10 7.75 19.73
CA GLY A 262 5.52 8.04 19.52
C GLY A 262 6.34 6.83 19.10
N GLU A 263 7.62 6.86 19.45
CA GLU A 263 8.68 6.00 18.88
C GLU A 263 8.78 4.61 19.54
N LEU A 264 8.41 4.51 20.82
CA LEU A 264 8.57 3.31 21.62
C LEU A 264 7.43 2.31 21.35
N PRO A 265 7.70 0.99 21.42
CA PRO A 265 6.65 -0.02 21.33
C PRO A 265 5.69 0.12 22.51
N MET A 266 4.40 -0.08 22.24
CA MET A 266 3.35 -0.02 23.25
C MET A 266 3.40 -1.22 24.19
N GLU A 267 3.59 -2.41 23.62
CA GLU A 267 3.76 -3.65 24.34
C GLU A 267 4.69 -4.56 23.54
N VAL A 268 5.46 -5.38 24.26
CA VAL A 268 6.39 -6.36 23.69
C VAL A 268 6.10 -7.70 24.35
N SER A 269 6.06 -8.77 23.57
CA SER A 269 5.77 -10.10 24.09
C SER A 269 6.95 -10.62 24.95
N PRO A 270 6.71 -11.39 26.03
CA PRO A 270 7.79 -11.94 26.83
C PRO A 270 8.61 -12.96 26.02
N VAL A 271 9.93 -12.97 26.20
CA VAL A 271 10.83 -13.88 25.46
C VAL A 271 10.46 -15.35 25.67
N GLU A 272 9.98 -15.72 26.86
CA GLU A 272 9.68 -17.12 27.23
C GLU A 272 8.54 -17.76 26.42
N VAL A 273 7.56 -16.96 25.99
CA VAL A 273 6.37 -17.42 25.26
C VAL A 273 6.42 -17.11 23.76
N SER A 274 7.41 -16.32 23.35
CA SER A 274 7.65 -15.88 21.97
C SER A 274 8.35 -16.95 21.14
N HIS A 275 8.64 -16.64 19.87
CA HIS A 275 9.46 -17.50 19.03
C HIS A 275 10.90 -17.58 19.57
N ARG A 276 11.61 -18.64 19.19
CA ARG A 276 13.03 -18.82 19.56
C ARG A 276 13.99 -18.25 18.53
N ASP A 277 13.53 -18.19 17.28
CA ASP A 277 14.28 -17.75 16.12
C ASP A 277 13.68 -16.44 15.56
N PRO A 278 14.35 -15.79 14.60
CA PRO A 278 13.83 -14.57 13.99
C PRO A 278 12.43 -14.74 13.40
N VAL A 279 11.61 -13.71 13.55
CA VAL A 279 10.24 -13.69 13.00
C VAL A 279 10.27 -13.16 11.58
N TYR A 280 10.14 -14.02 10.59
CA TYR A 280 10.19 -13.62 9.17
C TYR A 280 8.87 -13.06 8.65
N GLY A 281 7.75 -13.46 9.24
CA GLY A 281 6.43 -12.96 8.84
C GLY A 281 5.52 -12.67 10.03
N ALA A 282 4.81 -11.55 9.95
CA ALA A 282 3.74 -11.17 10.87
C ALA A 282 2.61 -10.54 10.06
N LEU A 283 1.40 -11.09 10.16
CA LEU A 283 0.24 -10.63 9.39
C LEU A 283 -0.99 -10.44 10.29
N TRP A 284 -1.82 -9.48 9.91
CA TRP A 284 -3.08 -9.19 10.59
C TRP A 284 -4.18 -10.15 10.16
N LEU A 285 -5.03 -10.51 11.12
CA LEU A 285 -6.24 -11.29 10.85
C LEU A 285 -7.43 -10.35 10.71
N GLN A 286 -8.35 -10.71 9.81
CA GLN A 286 -9.62 -10.02 9.64
C GLN A 286 -10.61 -10.41 10.77
N SER A 287 -10.29 -9.98 11.99
CA SER A 287 -11.17 -10.06 13.17
C SER A 287 -12.13 -8.87 13.19
N LYS A 288 -13.30 -8.98 13.85
CA LYS A 288 -14.23 -7.83 13.96
C LYS A 288 -13.56 -6.62 14.63
N THR A 289 -12.75 -6.87 15.65
CA THR A 289 -12.02 -5.86 16.42
C THR A 289 -10.77 -5.34 15.72
N GLY A 290 -10.18 -6.11 14.80
CA GLY A 290 -8.94 -5.72 14.12
C GLY A 290 -7.71 -5.77 15.01
N THR A 291 -7.73 -6.60 16.07
CA THR A 291 -6.68 -6.66 17.10
C THR A 291 -5.88 -7.96 17.07
N GLU A 292 -6.31 -8.95 16.28
CA GLU A 292 -5.63 -10.24 16.17
C GLU A 292 -4.61 -10.23 15.03
N CYS A 293 -3.44 -10.82 15.29
CA CYS A 293 -2.39 -11.06 14.31
C CYS A 293 -1.77 -12.45 14.53
N PHE A 294 -0.96 -12.90 13.59
CA PHE A 294 -0.22 -14.15 13.72
C PHE A 294 1.16 -14.02 13.08
N SER A 295 2.07 -14.86 13.53
CA SER A 295 3.47 -14.80 13.17
C SER A 295 4.04 -16.17 12.84
N ALA A 296 5.12 -16.19 12.07
CA ALA A 296 5.88 -17.39 11.79
C ALA A 296 7.38 -17.14 11.83
N SER A 297 8.11 -18.22 12.17
CA SER A 297 9.55 -18.21 12.37
C SER A 297 10.18 -19.51 11.89
N THR A 298 11.51 -19.50 11.74
CA THR A 298 12.35 -20.67 11.45
C THR A 298 12.26 -21.75 12.53
N ASP A 299 11.78 -21.42 13.74
CA ASP A 299 11.54 -22.40 14.81
C ASP A 299 10.43 -23.42 14.50
N GLY A 300 9.78 -23.29 13.33
CA GLY A 300 8.78 -24.20 12.81
C GLY A 300 7.41 -24.07 13.49
N GLN A 301 7.18 -22.96 14.19
CA GLN A 301 5.91 -22.65 14.82
C GLN A 301 5.22 -21.46 14.14
N VAL A 302 3.89 -21.48 14.19
CA VAL A 302 3.02 -20.34 13.92
C VAL A 302 2.29 -20.00 15.21
N LEU A 303 2.40 -18.75 15.66
CA LEU A 303 1.82 -18.26 16.90
C LEU A 303 0.77 -17.18 16.61
N TRP A 304 -0.34 -17.21 17.34
CA TRP A 304 -1.40 -16.21 17.23
C TRP A 304 -1.36 -15.26 18.41
N TRP A 305 -1.56 -13.97 18.15
CA TRP A 305 -1.45 -12.91 19.14
C TRP A 305 -2.69 -12.02 19.11
N ASP A 306 -3.05 -11.45 20.26
CA ASP A 306 -4.02 -10.36 20.37
C ASP A 306 -3.29 -9.17 20.98
N ILE A 307 -3.28 -8.03 20.28
CA ILE A 307 -2.54 -6.84 20.74
C ILE A 307 -3.09 -6.26 22.05
N ARG A 308 -4.31 -6.65 22.47
CA ARG A 308 -4.88 -6.26 23.77
C ARG A 308 -4.27 -7.00 24.95
N LYS A 309 -3.61 -8.14 24.69
CA LYS A 309 -2.96 -8.99 25.67
C LYS A 309 -1.80 -9.72 25.00
N LEU A 310 -0.66 -9.04 24.86
CA LEU A 310 0.53 -9.60 24.20
C LEU A 310 1.37 -10.50 25.13
N SER A 311 0.91 -10.69 26.37
CA SER A 311 1.58 -11.51 27.38
C SER A 311 1.60 -13.01 27.05
N GLU A 312 0.63 -13.51 26.30
CA GLU A 312 0.55 -14.92 25.90
C GLU A 312 -0.04 -15.06 24.50
N PRO A 313 0.45 -16.03 23.70
CA PRO A 313 -0.16 -16.34 22.41
C PRO A 313 -1.48 -17.08 22.60
N THR A 314 -2.47 -16.69 21.82
CA THR A 314 -3.84 -17.24 21.84
C THR A 314 -3.89 -18.69 21.37
N GLU A 315 -3.06 -19.02 20.37
CA GLU A 315 -2.98 -20.35 19.77
C GLU A 315 -1.55 -20.61 19.28
N LYS A 316 -1.15 -21.89 19.22
CA LYS A 316 0.13 -22.34 18.68
C LYS A 316 -0.08 -23.50 17.72
N VAL A 317 0.64 -23.49 16.59
CA VAL A 317 0.66 -24.58 15.62
C VAL A 317 2.10 -24.90 15.25
N VAL A 318 2.44 -26.19 15.30
CA VAL A 318 3.74 -26.72 14.87
C VAL A 318 3.60 -27.21 13.42
N LEU A 319 4.51 -26.77 12.55
CA LEU A 319 4.52 -27.07 11.13
C LEU A 319 5.19 -28.42 10.84
N ASP A 320 4.55 -29.50 11.25
CA ASP A 320 5.04 -30.88 11.06
C ASP A 320 4.14 -31.63 10.06
N ILE A 321 4.70 -32.03 8.91
CA ILE A 321 3.99 -32.78 7.85
C ILE A 321 3.48 -34.14 8.37
N SER A 322 4.19 -34.77 9.30
CA SER A 322 3.77 -36.06 9.87
C SER A 322 2.56 -35.90 10.81
N GLY A 323 2.29 -34.67 11.25
CA GLY A 323 1.20 -34.32 12.15
C GLY A 323 1.30 -34.95 13.52
N ARG A 324 2.50 -35.38 13.92
CA ARG A 324 2.82 -35.88 15.27
C ARG A 324 3.06 -34.73 16.25
N GLY A 325 3.25 -33.51 15.73
CA GLY A 325 3.40 -32.30 16.53
C GLY A 325 4.77 -32.23 17.22
N ILE A 326 5.77 -32.90 16.65
CA ILE A 326 7.12 -32.97 17.21
C ILE A 326 7.94 -31.79 16.68
N LEU A 327 8.44 -30.95 17.58
CA LEU A 327 9.27 -29.77 17.24
C LEU A 327 10.60 -30.10 16.55
N LYS A 328 11.06 -31.34 16.60
CA LYS A 328 12.29 -31.76 15.89
C LYS A 328 12.06 -32.02 14.40
N ASP A 329 10.83 -32.42 14.06
CA ASP A 329 10.43 -32.73 12.67
C ASP A 329 9.74 -31.51 12.02
N SER A 330 9.70 -30.36 12.70
CA SER A 330 9.03 -29.16 12.19
C SER A 330 9.82 -28.49 11.08
N LEU A 331 9.09 -27.92 10.14
CA LEU A 331 9.63 -27.16 9.02
C LEU A 331 9.67 -25.67 9.36
N GLY A 332 10.84 -25.05 9.24
CA GLY A 332 11.02 -23.62 9.48
C GLY A 332 10.25 -22.77 8.47
N ALA A 333 9.58 -21.72 8.93
CA ALA A 333 8.75 -20.85 8.11
C ALA A 333 9.44 -19.52 7.81
N VAL A 334 9.44 -19.14 6.53
CA VAL A 334 10.06 -17.90 6.03
C VAL A 334 9.00 -16.94 5.50
N ALA A 335 8.09 -17.43 4.66
CA ALA A 335 7.06 -16.60 4.04
C ALA A 335 5.68 -16.93 4.61
N LEU A 336 4.86 -15.91 4.84
CA LEU A 336 3.48 -16.04 5.27
C LEU A 336 2.55 -15.34 4.30
N GLU A 337 1.40 -15.97 4.04
CA GLU A 337 0.37 -15.38 3.20
C GLU A 337 -1.04 -15.67 3.70
N PHE A 338 -1.84 -14.61 3.80
CA PHE A 338 -3.21 -14.67 4.27
C PHE A 338 -4.13 -13.75 3.46
N GLU A 339 -5.20 -14.34 2.95
CA GLU A 339 -6.21 -13.61 2.18
C GLU A 339 -7.44 -13.33 3.08
N PRO A 340 -7.84 -12.05 3.27
CA PRO A 340 -8.96 -11.69 4.15
C PRO A 340 -10.30 -12.33 3.76
N THR A 341 -10.52 -12.64 2.48
CA THR A 341 -11.74 -13.33 2.00
C THR A 341 -11.87 -14.76 2.52
N LEU A 342 -10.76 -15.41 2.89
CA LEU A 342 -10.69 -16.79 3.38
C LEU A 342 -10.13 -16.83 4.81
N PRO A 343 -10.88 -16.35 5.82
CA PRO A 343 -10.35 -16.05 7.16
C PRO A 343 -9.84 -17.28 7.94
N THR A 344 -10.12 -18.48 7.46
CA THR A 344 -9.71 -19.73 8.10
C THR A 344 -8.46 -20.33 7.48
N LYS A 345 -8.13 -19.98 6.22
CA LYS A 345 -7.05 -20.58 5.46
C LYS A 345 -5.89 -19.60 5.36
N PHE A 346 -4.68 -20.07 5.63
CA PHE A 346 -3.45 -19.33 5.41
C PHE A 346 -2.43 -20.26 4.75
N MET A 347 -1.37 -19.69 4.20
CA MET A 347 -0.28 -20.48 3.63
C MET A 347 1.04 -20.06 4.25
N VAL A 348 1.96 -21.02 4.31
CA VAL A 348 3.29 -20.86 4.88
C VAL A 348 4.31 -21.41 3.89
N GLY A 349 5.29 -20.60 3.50
CA GLY A 349 6.44 -21.03 2.72
C GLY A 349 7.58 -21.43 3.66
N THR A 350 8.12 -22.63 3.47
CA THR A 350 9.18 -23.16 4.34
C THR A 350 10.58 -23.00 3.74
N GLU A 351 11.60 -23.07 4.59
CA GLU A 351 13.02 -23.06 4.19
C GLU A 351 13.41 -24.27 3.32
N GLN A 352 12.67 -25.37 3.43
CA GLN A 352 12.91 -26.60 2.70
C GLN A 352 12.30 -26.60 1.28
N GLY A 353 11.64 -25.51 0.87
CA GLY A 353 11.06 -25.40 -0.47
C GLY A 353 9.66 -25.99 -0.61
N ILE A 354 8.96 -26.12 0.52
CA ILE A 354 7.61 -26.68 0.61
C ILE A 354 6.64 -25.58 1.03
N VAL A 355 5.50 -25.47 0.34
CA VAL A 355 4.40 -24.61 0.78
C VAL A 355 3.39 -25.46 1.54
N LEU A 356 3.02 -25.02 2.74
CA LEU A 356 1.99 -25.62 3.57
C LEU A 356 0.73 -24.75 3.51
N ALA A 357 -0.40 -25.33 3.10
CA ALA A 357 -1.70 -24.71 3.23
C ALA A 357 -2.34 -25.17 4.55
N CYS A 358 -2.61 -24.21 5.43
CA CYS A 358 -3.06 -24.46 6.79
C CYS A 358 -4.46 -23.93 7.05
N ASN A 359 -5.17 -24.57 7.98
CA ASN A 359 -6.49 -24.17 8.43
C ASN A 359 -6.51 -23.91 9.94
N ARG A 360 -6.80 -22.68 10.34
CA ARG A 360 -6.85 -22.26 11.75
C ARG A 360 -7.95 -22.99 12.54
N LYS A 361 -9.11 -23.25 11.94
CA LYS A 361 -10.27 -23.81 12.66
C LYS A 361 -10.21 -25.32 12.88
N ALA A 362 -9.22 -26.00 12.33
CA ALA A 362 -9.08 -27.44 12.46
C ALA A 362 -8.65 -27.84 13.87
N LYS A 363 -9.24 -28.92 14.40
CA LYS A 363 -9.02 -29.36 15.78
C LYS A 363 -7.79 -30.25 15.92
N THR A 364 -7.52 -31.11 14.94
CA THR A 364 -6.37 -32.03 14.97
C THR A 364 -5.17 -31.40 14.26
N PRO A 365 -3.93 -31.61 14.75
CA PRO A 365 -2.72 -31.08 14.09
C PRO A 365 -2.58 -31.52 12.62
N GLN A 366 -3.01 -32.74 12.28
CA GLN A 366 -3.03 -33.24 10.90
C GLN A 366 -4.03 -32.49 10.02
N GLU A 367 -5.22 -32.17 10.52
CA GLU A 367 -6.21 -31.39 9.75
C GLU A 367 -5.83 -29.90 9.65
N LYS A 368 -5.00 -29.39 10.58
CA LYS A 368 -4.46 -28.03 10.51
C LYS A 368 -3.56 -27.84 9.29
N ILE A 369 -2.89 -28.88 8.79
CA ILE A 369 -2.14 -28.83 7.53
C ILE A 369 -2.96 -29.54 6.45
N THR A 370 -3.70 -28.76 5.66
CA THR A 370 -4.68 -29.30 4.70
C THR A 370 -4.01 -29.80 3.41
N SER A 371 -2.96 -29.13 2.93
CA SER A 371 -2.28 -29.50 1.68
C SER A 371 -0.83 -29.04 1.67
N THR A 372 -0.02 -29.78 0.92
CA THR A 372 1.42 -29.56 0.80
C THR A 372 1.76 -29.44 -0.68
N PHE A 373 2.52 -28.40 -1.05
CA PHE A 373 2.98 -28.17 -2.41
C PHE A 373 4.52 -28.19 -2.41
N SER A 374 5.09 -29.22 -3.04
CA SER A 374 6.54 -29.39 -3.16
C SER A 374 6.96 -29.11 -4.59
N GLY A 375 7.88 -28.17 -4.80
CA GLY A 375 8.41 -27.88 -6.14
C GLY A 375 9.59 -26.93 -6.19
N HIS A 376 9.92 -26.26 -5.09
CA HIS A 376 11.12 -25.43 -5.01
C HIS A 376 12.31 -26.22 -4.51
N ILE A 377 13.50 -25.80 -4.95
CA ILE A 377 14.78 -26.33 -4.49
C ILE A 377 15.38 -25.25 -3.61
N GLY A 378 15.35 -25.47 -2.29
CA GLY A 378 15.79 -24.49 -1.29
C GLY A 378 14.66 -23.57 -0.80
N PRO A 379 15.00 -22.51 -0.04
CA PRO A 379 14.03 -21.66 0.63
C PRO A 379 13.06 -20.96 -0.31
N ILE A 380 11.81 -20.86 0.14
CA ILE A 380 10.81 -19.97 -0.46
C ILE A 380 10.94 -18.62 0.24
N TYR A 381 11.29 -17.59 -0.52
CA TYR A 381 11.45 -16.24 0.01
C TYR A 381 10.15 -15.43 -0.05
N ALA A 382 9.32 -15.66 -1.08
CA ALA A 382 8.04 -14.97 -1.22
C ALA A 382 6.90 -15.93 -1.52
N LEU A 383 5.73 -15.60 -0.97
CA LEU A 383 4.48 -16.30 -1.16
C LEU A 383 3.36 -15.26 -1.22
N ALA A 384 2.64 -15.19 -2.34
CA ALA A 384 1.59 -14.20 -2.53
C ALA A 384 0.41 -14.78 -3.30
N ARG A 385 -0.81 -14.63 -2.80
CA ARG A 385 -2.03 -14.99 -3.53
C ARG A 385 -2.35 -13.92 -4.57
N ASN A 386 -2.98 -14.35 -5.66
CA ASN A 386 -3.46 -13.41 -6.66
C ASN A 386 -4.66 -12.62 -6.08
N PRO A 387 -4.62 -11.27 -6.02
CA PRO A 387 -5.67 -10.46 -5.43
C PRO A 387 -7.05 -10.65 -6.08
N PHE A 388 -7.09 -11.00 -7.36
CA PHE A 388 -8.33 -11.22 -8.11
C PHE A 388 -8.81 -12.67 -8.05
N TYR A 389 -7.89 -13.62 -7.92
CA TYR A 389 -8.14 -15.05 -7.97
C TYR A 389 -7.46 -15.78 -6.80
N PRO A 390 -8.05 -15.80 -5.59
CA PRO A 390 -7.42 -16.33 -4.38
C PRO A 390 -7.00 -17.81 -4.41
N LYS A 391 -7.54 -18.59 -5.36
CA LYS A 391 -7.13 -19.99 -5.60
C LYS A 391 -5.75 -20.10 -6.26
N ILE A 392 -5.29 -19.03 -6.90
CA ILE A 392 -4.01 -18.97 -7.58
C ILE A 392 -3.02 -18.24 -6.69
N PHE A 393 -1.81 -18.78 -6.55
CA PHE A 393 -0.76 -18.18 -5.74
C PHE A 393 0.60 -18.27 -6.41
N LEU A 394 1.42 -17.26 -6.16
CA LEU A 394 2.80 -17.11 -6.60
C LEU A 394 3.73 -17.55 -5.47
N THR A 395 4.80 -18.21 -5.86
CA THR A 395 5.89 -18.60 -4.98
C THR A 395 7.20 -18.22 -5.65
N VAL A 396 8.10 -17.63 -4.88
CA VAL A 396 9.43 -17.22 -5.36
C VAL A 396 10.47 -17.91 -4.50
N GLY A 397 11.35 -18.69 -5.13
CA GLY A 397 12.37 -19.46 -4.43
C GLY A 397 13.46 -19.94 -5.38
N GLY A 398 14.69 -20.04 -4.86
CA GLY A 398 15.87 -20.44 -5.65
C GLY A 398 16.07 -19.55 -6.88
N TRP A 399 15.88 -20.12 -8.07
CA TRP A 399 16.13 -19.46 -9.36
C TRP A 399 14.87 -19.17 -10.19
N ALA A 400 13.68 -19.49 -9.69
CA ALA A 400 12.45 -19.40 -10.48
C ALA A 400 11.24 -19.01 -9.66
N ALA A 401 10.34 -18.25 -10.28
CA ALA A 401 9.03 -17.96 -9.75
C ALA A 401 8.04 -18.98 -10.33
N ARG A 402 7.19 -19.55 -9.47
CA ARG A 402 6.20 -20.56 -9.84
C ARG A 402 4.81 -20.11 -9.42
N ILE A 403 3.86 -20.25 -10.35
CA ILE A 403 2.44 -19.99 -10.12
C ILE A 403 1.75 -21.34 -9.93
N TRP A 404 0.95 -21.43 -8.89
CA TRP A 404 0.25 -22.64 -8.46
C TRP A 404 -1.24 -22.40 -8.43
N SER A 405 -1.99 -23.49 -8.55
CA SER A 405 -3.42 -23.53 -8.26
C SER A 405 -3.63 -24.38 -7.02
N GLU A 406 -4.43 -23.93 -6.06
CA GLU A 406 -4.76 -24.69 -4.84
C GLU A 406 -5.40 -26.06 -5.17
N GLU A 407 -5.95 -26.22 -6.38
CA GLU A 407 -6.55 -27.48 -6.85
C GLU A 407 -5.51 -28.54 -7.24
N ILE A 408 -4.27 -28.14 -7.59
CA ILE A 408 -3.21 -29.04 -8.07
C ILE A 408 -2.06 -29.04 -7.06
N LYS A 409 -1.76 -30.20 -6.50
CA LYS A 409 -0.79 -30.33 -5.39
C LYS A 409 0.60 -30.75 -5.85
N GLU A 410 0.67 -31.52 -6.94
CA GLU A 410 1.91 -32.18 -7.38
C GLU A 410 2.77 -31.30 -8.31
N SER A 411 2.17 -30.37 -9.05
CA SER A 411 2.88 -29.51 -10.02
C SER A 411 2.39 -28.06 -10.02
N PRO A 412 3.28 -27.09 -10.33
CA PRO A 412 2.87 -25.71 -10.61
C PRO A 412 2.19 -25.62 -11.98
N ILE A 413 1.26 -24.68 -12.14
CA ILE A 413 0.56 -24.45 -13.43
C ILE A 413 1.42 -23.69 -14.44
N MET A 414 2.26 -22.78 -13.96
CA MET A 414 3.18 -21.99 -14.78
C MET A 414 4.47 -21.74 -14.00
N CYS A 415 5.60 -21.70 -14.70
CA CYS A 415 6.89 -21.39 -14.13
C CYS A 415 7.63 -20.39 -15.02
N THR A 416 8.31 -19.43 -14.40
CA THR A 416 9.24 -18.57 -15.12
C THR A 416 10.48 -19.35 -15.53
N LYS A 417 11.25 -18.78 -16.46
CA LYS A 417 12.58 -19.28 -16.81
C LYS A 417 13.48 -19.28 -15.57
N ASN A 418 14.38 -20.26 -15.47
CA ASN A 418 15.44 -20.25 -14.46
C ASN A 418 16.39 -19.08 -14.72
N HIS A 419 16.52 -18.20 -13.74
CA HIS A 419 17.43 -17.06 -13.78
C HIS A 419 18.85 -17.49 -13.38
N LEU A 420 19.84 -16.68 -13.78
CA LEU A 420 21.24 -16.88 -13.38
C LEU A 420 21.48 -16.44 -11.92
N SER A 421 20.79 -15.38 -11.51
CA SER A 421 20.79 -14.85 -10.15
C SER A 421 19.63 -15.45 -9.34
N TYR A 422 19.77 -15.48 -8.01
CA TYR A 422 18.71 -15.96 -7.13
C TYR A 422 17.56 -14.95 -7.09
N LEU A 423 16.33 -15.45 -7.00
CA LEU A 423 15.17 -14.61 -6.73
C LEU A 423 14.99 -14.45 -5.23
N MET A 424 14.84 -13.22 -4.78
CA MET A 424 14.81 -12.87 -3.36
C MET A 424 13.41 -12.49 -2.88
N ASP A 425 12.57 -11.91 -3.74
CA ASP A 425 11.19 -11.57 -3.38
C ASP A 425 10.31 -11.48 -4.64
N GLY A 426 8.98 -11.44 -4.46
CA GLY A 426 8.03 -11.12 -5.52
C GLY A 426 6.60 -10.90 -5.02
N CYS A 427 5.86 -10.09 -5.79
CA CYS A 427 4.49 -9.71 -5.46
C CYS A 427 3.61 -9.63 -6.71
N TRP A 428 2.29 -9.77 -6.53
CA TRP A 428 1.30 -9.57 -7.59
C TRP A 428 0.97 -8.09 -7.77
N SER A 429 0.51 -7.74 -8.97
CA SER A 429 -0.20 -6.48 -9.17
C SER A 429 -1.59 -6.52 -8.52
N THR A 430 -1.92 -5.46 -7.77
CA THR A 430 -3.26 -5.26 -7.19
C THR A 430 -4.26 -4.77 -8.23
N MET A 431 -3.78 -4.28 -9.38
CA MET A 431 -4.62 -3.69 -10.43
C MET A 431 -4.81 -4.58 -11.65
N LYS A 432 -3.78 -5.37 -12.03
CA LYS A 432 -3.84 -6.29 -13.16
C LYS A 432 -3.63 -7.74 -12.72
N PRO A 433 -4.58 -8.66 -12.98
CA PRO A 433 -4.47 -10.04 -12.52
C PRO A 433 -3.36 -10.85 -13.20
N ALA A 434 -2.85 -10.36 -14.33
CA ALA A 434 -1.85 -11.05 -15.12
C ALA A 434 -0.40 -10.63 -14.85
N VAL A 435 -0.22 -9.58 -14.03
CA VAL A 435 1.07 -8.94 -13.82
C VAL A 435 1.62 -9.29 -12.45
N PHE A 436 2.90 -9.66 -12.40
CA PHE A 436 3.63 -9.87 -11.15
C PHE A 436 5.08 -9.38 -11.28
N PHE A 437 5.70 -9.15 -10.14
CA PHE A 437 7.03 -8.57 -10.00
C PHE A 437 7.95 -9.57 -9.30
N THR A 438 9.22 -9.62 -9.72
CA THR A 438 10.25 -10.44 -9.07
C THR A 438 11.54 -9.67 -8.85
N ALA A 439 12.10 -9.76 -7.65
CA ALA A 439 13.39 -9.17 -7.29
C ALA A 439 14.49 -10.20 -7.40
N ARG A 440 15.61 -9.79 -8.01
CA ARG A 440 16.81 -10.62 -8.14
C ARG A 440 17.92 -10.18 -7.18
N SER A 441 18.77 -11.14 -6.81
CA SER A 441 19.94 -10.92 -5.97
C SER A 441 21.02 -10.07 -6.63
N ASP A 442 20.93 -9.83 -7.95
CA ASP A 442 21.83 -8.90 -8.63
C ASP A 442 21.34 -7.44 -8.55
N GLY A 443 20.13 -7.17 -8.07
CA GLY A 443 19.57 -5.81 -8.02
C GLY A 443 18.66 -5.44 -9.21
N THR A 444 18.29 -6.44 -10.02
CA THR A 444 17.34 -6.29 -11.12
C THR A 444 15.92 -6.60 -10.65
N LEU A 445 14.99 -5.76 -11.06
CA LEU A 445 13.55 -5.99 -10.96
C LEU A 445 13.03 -6.48 -12.31
N ASP A 446 12.28 -7.57 -12.31
CA ASP A 446 11.51 -7.97 -13.49
C ASP A 446 10.02 -7.73 -13.30
N VAL A 447 9.41 -7.24 -14.36
CA VAL A 447 7.96 -7.16 -14.53
C VAL A 447 7.53 -8.23 -15.52
N TRP A 448 6.65 -9.12 -15.06
CA TRP A 448 6.08 -10.18 -15.85
C TRP A 448 4.64 -9.85 -16.19
N ASP A 449 4.28 -9.93 -17.47
CA ASP A 449 2.89 -9.98 -17.92
C ASP A 449 2.72 -11.25 -18.75
N PHE A 450 2.08 -12.27 -18.18
CA PHE A 450 1.94 -13.56 -18.86
C PHE A 450 0.90 -13.55 -20.00
N LEU A 451 0.04 -12.52 -20.08
CA LEU A 451 -0.84 -12.35 -21.24
C LEU A 451 -0.04 -11.86 -22.44
N PHE A 452 1.03 -11.09 -22.20
CA PHE A 452 1.91 -10.59 -23.25
C PHE A 452 3.07 -11.56 -23.56
N LYS A 453 3.90 -11.89 -22.56
CA LYS A 453 5.07 -12.77 -22.69
C LYS A 453 5.12 -13.81 -21.57
N GLN A 454 5.17 -15.09 -21.94
CA GLN A 454 5.18 -16.19 -20.97
C GLN A 454 6.58 -16.71 -20.62
N LYS A 455 7.55 -16.59 -21.54
CA LYS A 455 8.88 -17.20 -21.37
C LYS A 455 9.91 -16.27 -20.75
N ASP A 456 9.85 -15.00 -21.13
CA ASP A 456 10.80 -13.97 -20.72
C ASP A 456 10.02 -12.80 -20.10
N PRO A 457 10.63 -12.06 -19.16
CA PRO A 457 9.96 -10.92 -18.54
C PRO A 457 9.61 -9.85 -19.58
N SER A 458 8.50 -9.15 -19.35
CA SER A 458 8.06 -8.06 -20.22
C SER A 458 9.02 -6.89 -20.13
N LEU A 459 9.52 -6.63 -18.93
CA LEU A 459 10.48 -5.57 -18.63
C LEU A 459 11.46 -6.05 -17.56
N SER A 460 12.75 -5.81 -17.77
CA SER A 460 13.81 -6.04 -16.78
C SER A 460 14.57 -4.74 -16.54
N LEU A 461 14.58 -4.27 -15.29
CA LEU A 461 15.18 -3.00 -14.90
C LEU A 461 16.24 -3.19 -13.82
N LYS A 462 17.44 -2.68 -14.08
CA LYS A 462 18.52 -2.64 -13.09
C LYS A 462 18.29 -1.45 -12.15
N VAL A 463 17.78 -1.72 -10.95
CA VAL A 463 17.45 -0.67 -9.97
C VAL A 463 18.70 -0.28 -9.17
N CYS A 464 19.45 -1.28 -8.71
CA CYS A 464 20.69 -1.08 -7.96
C CYS A 464 21.74 -2.14 -8.34
N ASN A 465 22.99 -1.90 -7.92
CA ASN A 465 24.08 -2.87 -8.10
C ASN A 465 24.10 -3.95 -7.01
N GLU A 466 23.37 -3.73 -5.93
CA GLU A 466 23.28 -4.59 -4.76
C GLU A 466 22.04 -5.49 -4.83
N PRO A 467 21.98 -6.58 -4.06
CA PRO A 467 20.78 -7.42 -3.98
C PRO A 467 19.55 -6.62 -3.54
N LEU A 468 18.44 -6.85 -4.24
CA LEU A 468 17.11 -6.45 -3.79
C LEU A 468 16.56 -7.58 -2.91
N ASP A 469 16.24 -7.27 -1.66
CA ASP A 469 15.79 -8.26 -0.66
C ASP A 469 14.27 -8.19 -0.41
N SER A 470 13.63 -7.05 -0.64
CA SER A 470 12.18 -6.88 -0.41
C SER A 470 11.48 -6.09 -1.52
N LEU A 471 10.24 -6.46 -1.80
CA LEU A 471 9.34 -5.85 -2.78
C LEU A 471 7.93 -5.70 -2.20
N ARG A 472 7.37 -4.48 -2.28
CA ARG A 472 5.97 -4.27 -1.94
C ARG A 472 5.31 -3.25 -2.86
N LEU A 473 4.24 -3.67 -3.52
CA LEU A 473 3.42 -2.79 -4.34
C LEU A 473 2.45 -1.98 -3.46
N GLN A 474 2.24 -0.72 -3.82
CA GLN A 474 1.22 0.15 -3.23
C GLN A 474 -0.18 -0.33 -3.64
N ASP A 475 -1.20 -0.11 -2.80
CA ASP A 475 -2.54 -0.63 -3.05
C ASP A 475 -3.18 -0.11 -4.36
N ASN A 476 -2.84 1.11 -4.77
CA ASN A 476 -3.26 1.69 -6.06
C ASN A 476 -2.57 1.07 -7.29
N GLY A 477 -1.55 0.22 -7.08
CA GLY A 477 -0.80 -0.48 -8.11
C GLY A 477 0.21 0.34 -8.91
N CYS A 478 0.34 1.64 -8.66
CA CYS A 478 1.17 2.54 -9.48
C CYS A 478 2.62 2.64 -8.99
N ILE A 479 2.84 2.52 -7.67
CA ILE A 479 4.17 2.66 -7.07
C ILE A 479 4.63 1.33 -6.47
N LEU A 480 5.85 0.92 -6.80
CA LEU A 480 6.51 -0.24 -6.25
C LEU A 480 7.69 0.17 -5.37
N GLY A 481 7.71 -0.31 -4.13
CA GLY A 481 8.85 -0.16 -3.23
C GLY A 481 9.80 -1.34 -3.33
N CYS A 482 11.08 -1.05 -3.51
CA CYS A 482 12.16 -2.03 -3.63
C CYS A 482 13.23 -1.78 -2.55
N GLY A 483 13.40 -2.73 -1.63
CA GLY A 483 14.39 -2.65 -0.56
C GLY A 483 15.70 -3.35 -0.96
N SER A 484 16.82 -2.66 -0.78
CA SER A 484 18.16 -3.20 -1.01
C SER A 484 18.82 -3.72 0.27
N ARG A 485 19.76 -4.65 0.10
CA ARG A 485 20.68 -5.13 1.14
C ARG A 485 21.47 -4.01 1.83
N LEU A 486 21.76 -2.89 1.18
CA LEU A 486 22.45 -1.76 1.82
C LEU A 486 21.50 -0.80 2.58
N GLY A 487 20.20 -1.10 2.61
CA GLY A 487 19.19 -0.32 3.33
C GLY A 487 18.61 0.85 2.54
N THR A 488 18.94 0.98 1.25
CA THR A 488 18.27 1.92 0.37
C THR A 488 16.94 1.35 -0.08
N VAL A 489 15.87 2.13 0.06
CA VAL A 489 14.56 1.78 -0.48
C VAL A 489 14.30 2.65 -1.72
N THR A 490 14.06 2.02 -2.86
CA THR A 490 13.80 2.72 -4.12
C THR A 490 12.34 2.60 -4.47
N LEU A 491 11.71 3.71 -4.85
CA LEU A 491 10.33 3.78 -5.26
C LEU A 491 10.24 3.99 -6.77
N LEU A 492 9.54 3.07 -7.42
CA LEU A 492 9.39 3.03 -8.87
C LEU A 492 7.93 3.27 -9.25
N GLU A 493 7.68 4.25 -10.11
CA GLU A 493 6.42 4.38 -10.84
C GLU A 493 6.38 3.33 -11.93
N ILE A 494 5.28 2.60 -12.02
CA ILE A 494 5.04 1.65 -13.09
C ILE A 494 4.19 2.36 -14.15
N SER A 495 4.46 2.10 -15.43
CA SER A 495 3.71 2.72 -16.53
C SER A 495 2.21 2.44 -16.45
N SER A 496 1.41 3.36 -16.99
CA SER A 496 -0.06 3.27 -17.01
C SER A 496 -0.54 1.95 -17.62
N GLY A 497 0.06 1.47 -18.71
CA GLY A 497 -0.33 0.21 -19.35
C GLY A 497 -0.22 -1.05 -18.47
N LEU A 498 0.62 -1.01 -17.43
CA LEU A 498 0.77 -2.08 -16.43
C LEU A 498 -0.08 -1.86 -15.17
N CYS A 499 -0.69 -0.68 -15.02
CA CYS A 499 -1.55 -0.31 -13.89
C CYS A 499 -3.03 -0.23 -14.26
N THR A 500 -3.37 0.07 -15.52
CA THR A 500 -4.75 0.20 -15.98
C THR A 500 -5.32 -1.15 -16.40
N LEU A 501 -6.38 -1.58 -15.72
CA LEU A 501 -7.11 -2.80 -16.07
C LEU A 501 -7.97 -2.57 -17.32
N GLN A 502 -7.71 -3.33 -18.38
CA GLN A 502 -8.56 -3.30 -19.57
C GLN A 502 -9.79 -4.22 -19.39
N ARG A 503 -10.91 -3.88 -20.06
CA ARG A 503 -12.22 -4.55 -19.88
C ARG A 503 -12.18 -6.08 -20.03
N ASN A 504 -11.31 -6.61 -20.90
CA ASN A 504 -11.26 -8.05 -21.21
C ASN A 504 -10.14 -8.81 -20.50
N GLU A 505 -9.16 -8.14 -19.90
CA GLU A 505 -7.96 -8.78 -19.34
C GLU A 505 -8.28 -9.72 -18.19
N LYS A 506 -9.25 -9.35 -17.34
CA LYS A 506 -9.68 -10.20 -16.23
C LYS A 506 -10.19 -11.56 -16.74
N ASN A 507 -11.02 -11.53 -17.78
CA ASN A 507 -11.55 -12.75 -18.40
C ASN A 507 -10.45 -13.54 -19.11
N LEU A 508 -9.56 -12.88 -19.85
CA LEU A 508 -8.43 -13.53 -20.52
C LEU A 508 -7.51 -14.22 -19.50
N ALA A 509 -7.15 -13.55 -18.41
CA ALA A 509 -6.35 -14.12 -17.33
C ALA A 509 -7.04 -15.35 -16.71
N ASN A 510 -8.36 -15.29 -16.46
CA ASN A 510 -9.10 -16.45 -15.95
C ASN A 510 -9.07 -17.62 -16.93
N THR A 511 -9.34 -17.37 -18.22
CA THR A 511 -9.32 -18.43 -19.23
C THR A 511 -7.93 -19.08 -19.37
N MET A 512 -6.86 -18.29 -19.21
CA MET A 512 -5.48 -18.78 -19.17
C MET A 512 -5.25 -19.69 -17.95
N PHE A 513 -5.61 -19.23 -16.75
CA PHE A 513 -5.47 -20.04 -15.53
C PHE A 513 -6.28 -21.34 -15.59
N GLU A 514 -7.52 -21.29 -16.06
CA GLU A 514 -8.37 -22.48 -16.23
C GLU A 514 -7.79 -23.45 -17.25
N ARG A 515 -7.23 -22.94 -18.36
CA ARG A 515 -6.58 -23.75 -19.39
C ARG A 515 -5.37 -24.50 -18.84
N GLU A 516 -4.46 -23.79 -18.17
CA GLU A 516 -3.25 -24.41 -17.61
C GLU A 516 -3.59 -25.35 -16.44
N THR A 517 -4.56 -24.98 -15.58
CA THR A 517 -5.05 -25.87 -14.51
C THR A 517 -5.64 -27.16 -15.11
N ARG A 518 -6.46 -27.06 -16.16
CA ARG A 518 -7.03 -28.24 -16.83
C ARG A 518 -5.93 -29.12 -17.45
N ARG A 519 -4.93 -28.50 -18.09
CA ARG A 519 -3.80 -29.19 -18.69
C ARG A 519 -3.03 -29.99 -17.63
N GLU A 520 -2.62 -29.35 -16.54
CA GLU A 520 -1.87 -30.01 -15.47
C GLU A 520 -2.70 -31.11 -14.78
N LYS A 521 -4.01 -30.90 -14.58
CA LYS A 521 -4.89 -31.94 -14.04
C LYS A 521 -4.92 -33.21 -14.92
N ILE A 522 -4.92 -33.05 -16.24
CA ILE A 522 -4.86 -34.19 -17.18
C ILE A 522 -3.49 -34.88 -17.10
N LEU A 523 -2.40 -34.12 -16.99
CA LEU A 523 -1.05 -34.67 -16.86
C LEU A 523 -0.87 -35.43 -15.54
N GLU A 524 -1.35 -34.89 -14.43
CA GLU A 524 -1.35 -35.53 -13.12
C GLU A 524 -2.14 -36.86 -13.15
N ALA A 525 -3.33 -36.86 -13.77
CA ALA A 525 -4.12 -38.08 -13.95
C ALA A 525 -3.37 -39.14 -14.78
N ARG A 526 -2.73 -38.75 -15.88
CA ARG A 526 -1.90 -39.65 -16.71
C ARG A 526 -0.67 -40.15 -15.96
N TYR A 527 -0.02 -39.30 -15.17
CA TYR A 527 1.14 -39.69 -14.37
C TYR A 527 0.77 -40.72 -13.31
N ARG A 528 -0.38 -40.53 -12.65
CA ARG A 528 -0.95 -41.50 -11.70
C ARG A 528 -1.29 -42.83 -12.38
N GLU A 529 -1.91 -42.79 -13.55
CA GLU A 529 -2.20 -44.00 -14.34
C GLU A 529 -0.92 -44.75 -14.73
N LYS A 530 0.10 -44.03 -15.23
CA LYS A 530 1.40 -44.60 -15.57
C LYS A 530 2.06 -45.25 -14.36
N ARG A 531 2.05 -44.59 -13.20
CA ARG A 531 2.61 -45.11 -11.94
C ARG A 531 1.87 -46.36 -11.45
N LEU A 532 0.54 -46.40 -11.59
CA LEU A 532 -0.26 -47.59 -11.28
C LEU A 532 0.05 -48.74 -12.24
N LYS A 533 0.21 -48.46 -13.54
CA LYS A 533 0.60 -49.45 -14.55
C LYS A 533 2.01 -49.99 -14.33
N GLU A 534 2.95 -49.15 -13.92
CA GLU A 534 4.31 -49.57 -13.53
C GLU A 534 4.28 -50.46 -12.29
N ARG A 535 3.50 -50.10 -11.25
CA ARG A 535 3.30 -50.96 -10.07
C ARG A 535 2.67 -52.31 -10.42
N ALA A 536 1.63 -52.31 -11.25
CA ALA A 536 0.99 -53.54 -11.72
C ALA A 536 1.95 -54.40 -12.56
N ARG A 537 2.85 -53.78 -13.35
CA ARG A 537 3.91 -54.50 -14.06
C ARG A 537 4.95 -55.08 -13.12
N SER A 538 5.38 -54.36 -12.09
CA SER A 538 6.33 -54.88 -11.09
C SER A 538 5.72 -55.99 -10.24
N GLU A 539 4.44 -55.91 -9.91
CA GLU A 539 3.72 -56.96 -9.18
C GLU A 539 3.46 -58.18 -10.06
N GLY A 540 3.17 -58.00 -11.36
CA GLY A 540 3.04 -59.10 -12.32
C GLY A 540 4.36 -59.80 -12.68
N GLN A 541 5.49 -59.08 -12.65
CA GLN A 541 6.83 -59.68 -12.80
C GLN A 541 7.28 -60.43 -11.53
N GLY A 542 6.73 -60.12 -10.36
CA GLY A 542 7.02 -60.83 -9.11
C GLY A 542 6.61 -62.31 -9.12
N THR A 543 5.67 -62.70 -9.98
CA THR A 543 5.23 -64.10 -10.14
C THR A 543 5.94 -64.87 -11.26
N GLU A 544 6.60 -64.20 -12.21
CA GLU A 544 7.40 -64.86 -13.27
C GLU A 544 8.91 -64.85 -12.95
N ALA A 545 9.37 -64.04 -11.99
CA ALA A 545 10.80 -63.89 -11.65
C ALA A 545 11.33 -64.90 -10.62
N GLU A 546 10.60 -65.97 -10.30
CA GLU A 546 11.16 -67.12 -9.55
C GLU A 546 11.85 -68.15 -10.46
N GLU A 547 11.78 -68.03 -11.79
CA GLU A 547 12.53 -68.88 -12.71
C GLU A 547 13.70 -68.12 -13.38
N MET A 548 14.92 -68.47 -12.96
CA MET A 548 16.24 -68.11 -13.51
C MET A 548 16.81 -66.71 -13.22
N GLN A 549 17.34 -66.53 -12.00
CA GLN A 549 18.36 -65.51 -11.74
C GLN A 549 19.70 -65.91 -12.40
N GLN A 550 19.97 -65.40 -13.60
CA GLN A 550 21.32 -65.44 -14.19
C GLN A 550 22.23 -64.45 -13.47
N THR A 551 23.49 -64.84 -13.25
CA THR A 551 24.44 -64.02 -12.49
C THR A 551 24.83 -62.76 -13.29
N PRO A 552 25.15 -61.62 -12.63
CA PRO A 552 25.53 -60.38 -13.31
C PRO A 552 26.72 -60.53 -14.28
N GLU A 553 27.61 -61.48 -14.02
CA GLU A 553 28.74 -61.80 -14.90
C GLU A 553 28.30 -62.47 -16.21
N GLU A 554 27.29 -63.33 -16.18
CA GLU A 554 26.75 -64.00 -17.38
C GLU A 554 26.01 -63.01 -18.29
N VAL A 555 25.26 -62.08 -17.69
CA VAL A 555 24.59 -61.00 -18.45
C VAL A 555 25.64 -60.09 -19.11
N PHE A 556 26.73 -59.79 -18.40
CA PHE A 556 27.83 -58.99 -18.95
C PHE A 556 28.57 -59.73 -20.07
N ALA A 557 28.81 -61.03 -19.92
CA ALA A 557 29.44 -61.87 -20.94
C ALA A 557 28.57 -61.97 -22.21
N GLN A 558 27.25 -62.14 -22.06
CA GLN A 558 26.32 -62.16 -23.19
C GLN A 558 26.25 -60.80 -23.90
N ALA A 559 26.19 -59.69 -23.15
CA ALA A 559 26.20 -58.35 -23.72
C ALA A 559 27.51 -58.07 -24.48
N ARG A 560 28.65 -58.49 -23.92
CA ARG A 560 29.97 -58.40 -24.57
C ARG A 560 30.02 -59.21 -25.86
N SER A 561 29.56 -60.47 -25.84
CA SER A 561 29.52 -61.33 -27.04
C SER A 561 28.64 -60.73 -28.13
N LYS A 562 27.46 -60.21 -27.76
CA LYS A 562 26.54 -59.55 -28.71
C LYS A 562 27.14 -58.29 -29.32
N TYR A 563 27.86 -57.49 -28.52
CA TYR A 563 28.56 -56.30 -29.01
C TYR A 563 29.64 -56.64 -30.04
N PHE A 564 30.50 -57.63 -29.76
CA PHE A 564 31.53 -58.04 -30.71
C PHE A 564 30.94 -58.67 -31.98
N ARG A 565 29.84 -59.42 -31.87
CA ARG A 565 29.15 -59.97 -33.04
C ARG A 565 28.62 -58.87 -33.98
N ILE A 566 28.03 -57.82 -33.41
CA ILE A 566 27.55 -56.66 -34.18
C ILE A 566 28.73 -55.94 -34.86
N ILE A 567 29.87 -55.79 -34.18
CA ILE A 567 31.06 -55.21 -34.80
C ILE A 567 31.56 -56.06 -35.96
N GLU A 568 31.65 -57.38 -35.80
CA GLU A 568 32.09 -58.28 -36.86
C GLU A 568 31.15 -58.25 -38.07
N GLU A 569 29.83 -58.26 -37.83
CA GLU A 569 28.81 -58.12 -38.87
C GLU A 569 28.97 -56.79 -39.65
N GLU A 570 29.20 -55.69 -38.94
CA GLU A 570 29.38 -54.36 -39.56
C GLU A 570 30.72 -54.24 -40.32
N LEU A 571 31.79 -54.90 -39.82
CA LEU A 571 33.09 -54.91 -40.48
C LEU A 571 33.06 -55.74 -41.77
N GLN A 572 32.38 -56.89 -41.75
CA GLN A 572 32.15 -57.70 -42.95
C GLN A 572 31.32 -56.94 -43.99
N LYS A 573 30.30 -56.22 -43.55
CA LYS A 573 29.49 -55.39 -44.43
C LYS A 573 30.31 -54.29 -45.11
N ARG A 574 31.17 -53.59 -44.36
CA ARG A 574 32.10 -52.59 -44.92
C ARG A 574 33.14 -53.19 -45.87
N MET A 575 33.61 -54.40 -45.59
CA MET A 575 34.52 -55.11 -46.50
C MET A 575 33.82 -55.53 -47.81
N GLN A 576 32.56 -55.96 -47.74
CA GLN A 576 31.74 -56.25 -48.93
C GLN A 576 31.48 -54.97 -49.73
N GLU A 577 31.12 -53.86 -49.08
CA GLU A 577 30.93 -52.56 -49.74
C GLU A 577 32.23 -52.06 -50.40
N ALA A 578 33.39 -52.23 -49.77
CA ALA A 578 34.68 -51.89 -50.36
C ALA A 578 35.08 -52.78 -51.55
N ALA A 579 34.71 -54.07 -51.52
CA ALA A 579 34.96 -55.00 -52.63
C ALA A 579 34.10 -54.67 -53.86
N VAL A 580 32.85 -54.22 -53.66
CA VAL A 580 31.97 -53.77 -54.75
C VAL A 580 32.51 -52.50 -55.41
N LEU A 581 32.95 -51.52 -54.61
CA LEU A 581 33.58 -50.29 -55.11
C LEU A 581 34.88 -50.54 -55.90
N CYS A 582 35.65 -51.56 -55.54
CA CYS A 582 36.89 -51.91 -56.25
C CYS A 582 36.62 -52.70 -57.55
N GLY A 583 35.49 -53.41 -57.64
CA GLY A 583 35.05 -54.10 -58.85
C GLY A 583 34.51 -53.15 -59.92
N GLU A 584 33.72 -52.15 -59.52
CA GLU A 584 33.18 -51.13 -60.43
C GLU A 584 34.30 -50.24 -61.02
N SER A 585 35.40 -50.02 -60.28
CA SER A 585 36.56 -49.28 -60.81
C SER A 585 37.39 -50.05 -61.84
N GLN A 586 37.32 -51.39 -61.85
CA GLN A 586 38.03 -52.21 -62.86
C GLN A 586 37.23 -52.33 -64.16
N GLU A 587 35.89 -52.39 -64.08
CA GLU A 587 35.03 -52.37 -65.28
C GLU A 587 35.05 -51.00 -65.99
N GLU A 588 35.22 -49.88 -65.28
CA GLU A 588 35.36 -48.55 -65.91
C GLU A 588 36.77 -48.27 -66.52
N GLU A 589 37.80 -49.03 -66.14
CA GLU A 589 39.13 -48.95 -66.77
C GLU A 589 39.22 -49.83 -68.02
N ASP A 590 38.57 -51.01 -68.03
CA ASP A 590 38.55 -51.90 -69.22
C ASP A 590 37.64 -51.38 -70.36
N GLU A 591 36.59 -50.58 -70.08
CA GLU A 591 35.77 -49.92 -71.14
C GLU A 591 36.44 -48.67 -71.77
N LYS A 592 37.61 -48.23 -71.27
CA LYS A 592 38.36 -47.09 -71.84
C LYS A 592 39.60 -47.49 -72.65
N GLU A 593 39.91 -48.79 -72.77
CA GLU A 593 41.03 -49.31 -73.56
C GLU A 593 40.63 -50.18 -74.78
N GLU A 594 39.35 -50.22 -75.19
CA GLU A 594 38.92 -50.77 -76.51
C GLU A 594 38.62 -49.71 -77.59
#